data_AF-A0A0A9F7R8-F1
#
_entry.id   AF-A0A0A9F7R8-F1
#
_cell.length_a   1.000
_cell.length_b   1.000
_cell.length_c   1.000
_cell.angle_alpha   90.00
_cell.angle_beta   90.00
_cell.angle_gamma   90.00
#
_symmetry.space_group_name_H-M   'P 1'
#
loop_
_entity.id
_entity.type
_entity.pdbx_description
1 polymer ?
#
loop_
_entity_poly.entity_id
_entity_poly.type
_entity_poly.pdbx_seq_one_letter_code
_entity_poly.pdbx_strand_id
1 'polypeptide(L)'
;MRLEKEIRRRYGRFFYRFPNGESAADVYDRITGFRETLRADIDIGRFQPPGQRSPNMNIVLVSHGLTLRVFLMRWYKWTVRQFEGLSNLDNGGALVMQTGDGGRYSLLVHHTADELRAFGLTDEMLQDQMWQKTAKPGELNYNFMKNGQSFFDSNVHLT
;
A
#
# COMPACT_ATOMS: atom_id res chain seq x y z
N MET A 1 8.96 -26.05 -10.95
CA MET A 1 9.63 -24.75 -11.15
C MET A 1 9.24 -24.00 -12.45
N ARG A 2 9.36 -24.58 -13.67
CA ARG A 2 9.01 -23.86 -14.93
C ARG A 2 7.49 -23.71 -15.11
N LEU A 3 6.73 -24.78 -14.89
CA LEU A 3 5.26 -24.79 -14.95
C LEU A 3 4.62 -23.84 -13.92
N GLU A 4 5.12 -23.82 -12.69
CA GLU A 4 4.64 -22.92 -11.63
C GLU A 4 4.89 -21.44 -11.96
N LYS A 5 6.04 -21.12 -12.59
CA LYS A 5 6.34 -19.76 -13.06
C LYS A 5 5.37 -19.33 -14.17
N GLU A 6 5.01 -20.23 -15.08
CA GLU A 6 4.04 -19.96 -16.15
C GLU A 6 2.61 -19.78 -15.62
N ILE A 7 2.17 -20.64 -14.70
CA ILE A 7 0.87 -20.51 -14.04
C ILE A 7 0.82 -19.19 -13.25
N ARG A 8 1.86 -18.86 -12.49
CA ARG A 8 1.97 -17.59 -11.76
C ARG A 8 1.89 -16.37 -12.69
N ARG A 9 2.46 -16.46 -13.90
CA ARG A 9 2.38 -15.39 -14.90
C ARG A 9 0.97 -15.26 -15.48
N ARG A 10 0.20 -16.35 -15.56
CA ARG A 10 -1.18 -16.38 -16.07
C ARG A 10 -2.21 -15.86 -15.07
N TYR A 11 -2.08 -16.23 -13.80
CA TYR A 11 -3.03 -15.85 -12.73
C TYR A 11 -2.71 -14.51 -12.06
N GLY A 12 -1.52 -13.96 -12.28
CA GLY A 12 -1.02 -12.80 -11.56
C GLY A 12 -0.34 -13.19 -10.24
N ARG A 13 0.69 -12.42 -9.86
CA ARG A 13 1.48 -12.65 -8.64
C ARG A 13 0.64 -12.43 -7.39
N PHE A 14 -0.41 -11.61 -7.48
CA PHE A 14 -1.25 -11.30 -6.32
C PHE A 14 -2.16 -12.47 -5.92
N PHE A 15 -2.82 -13.10 -6.89
CA PHE A 15 -3.79 -14.17 -6.65
C PHE A 15 -3.20 -15.58 -6.69
N TYR A 16 -2.02 -15.75 -7.29
CA TYR A 16 -1.39 -17.07 -7.34
C TYR A 16 -1.04 -17.57 -5.93
N ARG A 17 -1.60 -18.73 -5.57
CA ARG A 17 -1.36 -19.43 -4.31
C ARG A 17 -0.45 -20.63 -4.57
N PHE A 18 0.65 -20.72 -3.81
CA PHE A 18 1.51 -21.91 -3.85
C PHE A 18 0.79 -23.13 -3.24
N PRO A 19 1.07 -24.36 -3.72
CA PRO A 19 0.59 -25.57 -3.06
C PRO A 19 1.02 -25.58 -1.58
N ASN A 20 0.05 -25.75 -0.67
CA ASN A 20 0.25 -25.66 0.79
C ASN A 20 0.82 -24.32 1.30
N GLY A 21 0.82 -23.29 0.45
CA GLY A 21 1.29 -21.95 0.78
C GLY A 21 0.17 -20.93 0.72
N GLU A 22 0.58 -19.67 0.60
CA GLU A 22 -0.28 -18.51 0.60
C GLU A 22 -0.08 -17.68 -0.66
N SER A 23 -1.13 -16.94 -1.02
CA SER A 23 -1.10 -15.88 -2.02
C SER A 23 -0.87 -14.51 -1.38
N ALA A 24 -0.57 -13.48 -2.18
CA ALA A 24 -0.52 -12.13 -1.65
C ALA A 24 -1.90 -11.62 -1.20
N ALA A 25 -2.97 -12.14 -1.79
CA ALA A 25 -4.35 -11.88 -1.34
C ALA A 25 -4.59 -12.40 0.09
N ASP A 26 -4.13 -13.63 0.41
CA ASP A 26 -4.22 -14.17 1.78
C ASP A 26 -3.47 -13.28 2.79
N VAL A 27 -2.31 -12.74 2.38
CA VAL A 27 -1.53 -11.78 3.19
C VAL A 27 -2.26 -10.44 3.33
N TYR A 28 -2.94 -9.98 2.28
CA TYR A 28 -3.71 -8.72 2.28
C TYR A 28 -4.82 -8.73 3.31
N ASP A 29 -5.51 -9.86 3.47
CA ASP A 29 -6.57 -10.01 4.46
C ASP A 29 -6.02 -9.91 5.89
N ARG A 30 -4.90 -10.56 6.19
CA ARG A 30 -4.25 -10.45 7.51
C ARG A 30 -3.72 -9.05 7.78
N ILE A 31 -3.12 -8.42 6.78
CA ILE A 31 -2.62 -7.05 6.87
C ILE A 31 -3.76 -6.04 7.10
N THR A 32 -4.97 -6.34 6.62
CA THR A 32 -6.15 -5.50 6.89
C THR A 32 -6.45 -5.43 8.38
N GLY A 33 -6.52 -6.57 9.06
CA GLY A 33 -6.72 -6.61 10.52
C GLY A 33 -5.57 -5.95 11.28
N PHE A 34 -4.33 -6.28 10.94
CA PHE A 34 -3.15 -5.66 11.56
C PHE A 34 -3.17 -4.13 11.45
N ARG A 35 -3.45 -3.58 10.26
CA ARG A 35 -3.51 -2.14 10.03
C ARG A 35 -4.59 -1.46 10.87
N GLU A 36 -5.74 -2.11 11.06
CA GLU A 36 -6.85 -1.57 11.86
C GLU A 36 -6.47 -1.47 13.32
N THR A 37 -5.91 -2.55 13.87
CA THR A 37 -5.39 -2.56 15.25
C THR A 37 -4.26 -1.55 15.42
N LEU A 38 -3.30 -1.49 14.50
CA LEU A 38 -2.20 -0.53 14.55
C LEU A 38 -2.70 0.90 14.61
N ARG A 39 -3.66 1.27 13.75
CA ARG A 39 -4.23 2.62 13.75
C ARG A 39 -4.96 2.93 15.04
N ALA A 40 -5.78 2.01 15.53
CA ALA A 40 -6.48 2.19 16.80
C ALA A 40 -5.48 2.36 17.97
N ASP A 41 -4.43 1.55 18.03
CA ASP A 41 -3.40 1.61 19.06
C ASP A 41 -2.62 2.94 19.02
N ILE A 42 -2.37 3.50 17.82
CA ILE A 42 -1.80 4.85 17.65
C ILE A 42 -2.77 5.89 18.21
N ASP A 43 -4.04 5.83 17.82
CA ASP A 43 -5.05 6.84 18.19
C ASP A 43 -5.31 6.88 19.70
N ILE A 44 -5.28 5.72 20.39
CA ILE A 44 -5.41 5.67 21.85
C ILE A 44 -4.08 5.96 22.59
N GLY A 45 -2.99 6.23 21.87
CA GLY A 45 -1.68 6.52 22.45
C GLY A 45 -1.07 5.32 23.19
N ARG A 46 -1.35 4.08 22.76
CA ARG A 46 -0.90 2.85 23.43
C ARG A 46 0.62 2.76 23.57
N PHE A 47 1.33 3.32 22.60
CA PHE A 47 2.80 3.25 22.52
C PHE A 47 3.49 4.42 23.22
N GLN A 48 2.77 5.23 23.99
CA GLN A 48 3.29 6.43 24.65
C GLN A 48 3.17 6.31 26.18
N PRO A 49 4.07 6.96 26.95
CA PRO A 49 3.98 6.97 28.40
C PRO A 49 2.64 7.56 28.89
N PRO A 50 2.05 7.02 29.97
CA PRO A 50 0.85 7.59 30.57
C PRO A 50 1.01 9.09 30.85
N GLY A 51 0.02 9.88 30.44
CA GLY A 51 0.02 11.34 30.63
C GLY A 51 0.88 12.14 29.65
N GLN A 52 1.61 11.50 28.74
CA GLN A 52 2.48 12.16 27.76
C GLN A 52 2.02 11.87 26.32
N ARG A 53 0.71 12.02 26.07
CA ARG A 53 0.18 11.83 24.72
C ARG A 53 0.71 12.91 23.79
N SER A 54 1.29 12.48 22.67
CA SER A 54 1.86 13.35 21.64
C SER A 54 1.43 12.85 20.26
N PRO A 55 1.06 13.73 19.32
CA PRO A 55 0.89 13.31 17.92
C PRO A 55 2.22 12.96 17.25
N ASN A 56 3.36 13.37 17.83
CA ASN A 56 4.69 13.18 17.27
C ASN A 56 5.31 11.87 17.76
N MET A 57 4.98 10.79 17.06
CA MET A 57 5.55 9.47 17.31
C MET A 57 5.92 8.81 15.98
N ASN A 58 7.02 8.06 16.02
CA ASN A 58 7.49 7.29 14.87
C ASN A 58 7.34 5.79 15.16
N ILE A 59 6.92 5.04 14.15
CA ILE A 59 6.79 3.58 14.22
C ILE A 59 7.69 2.98 13.15
N VAL A 60 8.47 1.97 13.54
CA VAL A 60 9.30 1.21 12.62
C VAL A 60 8.66 -0.16 12.42
N LEU A 61 8.27 -0.47 11.19
CA LEU A 61 7.73 -1.77 10.80
C LEU A 61 8.83 -2.61 10.14
N VAL A 62 9.31 -3.64 10.84
CA VAL A 62 10.31 -4.58 10.30
C VAL A 62 9.59 -5.83 9.79
N SER A 63 9.69 -6.10 8.49
CA SER A 63 9.00 -7.24 7.85
C SER A 63 9.68 -7.66 6.54
N HIS A 64 9.00 -8.50 5.76
CA HIS A 64 9.48 -9.02 4.48
C HIS A 64 8.99 -8.20 3.29
N GLY A 65 9.73 -8.22 2.17
CA GLY A 65 9.43 -7.39 1.00
C GLY A 65 8.05 -7.61 0.37
N LEU A 66 7.49 -8.82 0.43
CA LEU A 66 6.11 -9.05 0.00
C LEU A 66 5.11 -8.36 0.95
N THR A 67 5.26 -8.59 2.26
CA THR A 67 4.38 -8.07 3.30
C THR A 67 4.38 -6.53 3.32
N LEU A 68 5.54 -5.89 3.17
CA LEU A 68 5.64 -4.43 3.13
C LEU A 68 4.92 -3.84 1.89
N ARG A 69 5.05 -4.46 0.72
CA ARG A 69 4.30 -4.03 -0.47
C ARG A 69 2.80 -4.21 -0.30
N VAL A 70 2.36 -5.32 0.31
CA VAL A 70 0.94 -5.55 0.61
C VAL A 70 0.42 -4.54 1.65
N PHE A 71 1.25 -4.17 2.63
CA PHE A 71 0.92 -3.11 3.59
C PHE A 71 0.71 -1.77 2.88
N LEU A 72 1.61 -1.35 2.00
CA LEU A 72 1.46 -0.12 1.22
C LEU A 72 0.21 -0.18 0.32
N MET A 73 -0.01 -1.29 -0.37
CA MET A 73 -1.22 -1.51 -1.18
C MET A 73 -2.49 -1.36 -0.34
N ARG A 74 -2.54 -1.96 0.86
CA ARG A 74 -3.69 -1.85 1.76
C ARG A 74 -3.86 -0.45 2.33
N TRP A 75 -2.75 0.24 2.60
CA TRP A 75 -2.75 1.59 3.15
C TRP A 75 -3.26 2.62 2.15
N TYR A 76 -2.67 2.64 0.95
CA TYR A 76 -2.97 3.61 -0.10
C TYR A 76 -4.11 3.19 -1.04
N LYS A 77 -4.69 2.00 -0.83
CA LYS A 77 -5.77 1.46 -1.67
C LYS A 77 -5.34 1.34 -3.13
N TRP A 78 -4.12 0.86 -3.35
CA TRP A 78 -3.62 0.60 -4.69
C TRP A 78 -4.28 -0.64 -5.30
N THR A 79 -4.43 -0.61 -6.62
CA THR A 79 -4.97 -1.73 -7.38
C THR A 79 -3.98 -2.89 -7.44
N VAL A 80 -4.47 -4.08 -7.79
CA VAL A 80 -3.61 -5.25 -8.02
C VAL A 80 -2.54 -4.96 -9.07
N ARG A 81 -2.91 -4.27 -10.16
CA ARG A 81 -1.98 -3.89 -11.23
C ARG A 81 -0.86 -2.99 -10.72
N GLN A 82 -1.20 -1.98 -9.92
CA GLN A 82 -0.22 -1.08 -9.30
C GLN A 82 0.71 -1.86 -8.35
N PHE A 83 0.16 -2.74 -7.51
CA PHE A 83 0.95 -3.60 -6.62
C PHE A 83 1.92 -4.52 -7.37
N GLU A 84 1.49 -5.12 -8.49
CA GLU A 84 2.33 -6.04 -9.26
C GLU A 84 3.51 -5.35 -9.94
N GLY A 85 3.41 -4.04 -10.19
CA GLY A 85 4.48 -3.19 -10.69
C GLY A 85 5.55 -2.82 -9.66
N LEU A 86 5.28 -3.01 -8.37
CA LEU A 86 6.22 -2.67 -7.30
C LEU A 86 7.39 -3.66 -7.22
N SER A 87 8.59 -3.11 -7.06
CA SER A 87 9.81 -3.84 -6.72
C SER A 87 9.88 -4.15 -5.23
N ASN A 88 10.59 -5.21 -4.84
CA ASN A 88 10.94 -5.39 -3.43
C ASN A 88 11.97 -4.31 -3.05
N LEU A 89 11.93 -3.87 -1.79
CA LEU A 89 13.09 -3.19 -1.20
C LEU A 89 14.26 -4.17 -1.09
N ASP A 90 15.47 -3.63 -1.17
CA ASP A 90 16.68 -4.40 -0.86
C ASP A 90 16.69 -4.83 0.62
N ASN A 91 17.51 -5.82 0.94
CA ASN A 91 17.67 -6.26 2.33
C ASN A 91 18.20 -5.10 3.19
N GLY A 92 17.47 -4.77 4.25
CA GLY A 92 17.77 -3.61 5.10
C GLY A 92 17.34 -2.27 4.50
N GLY A 93 16.76 -2.26 3.29
CA GLY A 93 16.16 -1.07 2.70
C GLY A 93 14.93 -0.61 3.50
N ALA A 94 14.64 0.69 3.43
CA ALA A 94 13.54 1.30 4.15
C ALA A 94 12.72 2.21 3.22
N LEU A 95 11.43 2.32 3.52
CA LEU A 95 10.53 3.29 2.91
C LEU A 95 9.84 4.05 4.04
N VAL A 96 9.71 5.37 3.88
CA VAL A 96 9.20 6.27 4.90
C VAL A 96 7.86 6.81 4.45
N MET A 97 6.84 6.49 5.24
CA MET A 97 5.53 7.12 5.14
C MET A 97 5.52 8.27 6.13
N GLN A 98 5.43 9.51 5.64
CA GLN A 98 5.47 10.68 6.49
C GLN A 98 4.18 11.50 6.35
N THR A 99 3.69 12.02 7.46
CA THR A 99 2.51 12.87 7.49
C THR A 99 2.79 14.17 6.73
N GLY A 100 1.96 14.49 5.74
CA GLY A 100 1.99 15.77 5.05
C GLY A 100 1.17 16.84 5.79
N ASP A 101 1.14 18.05 5.23
CA ASP A 101 0.45 19.21 5.80
C ASP A 101 -1.05 18.98 6.05
N GLY A 102 -1.67 18.09 5.27
CA GLY A 102 -3.06 17.70 5.44
C GLY A 102 -3.32 16.74 6.61
N GLY A 103 -2.28 16.12 7.19
CA GLY A 103 -2.43 15.13 8.25
C GLY A 103 -2.54 13.68 7.76
N ARG A 104 -2.41 13.43 6.45
CA ARG A 104 -2.35 12.08 5.87
C ARG A 104 -0.91 11.70 5.54
N TYR A 105 -0.63 10.40 5.59
CA TYR A 105 0.68 9.87 5.23
C TYR A 105 0.86 9.89 3.71
N SER A 106 1.99 10.38 3.25
CA SER A 106 2.43 10.34 1.85
C SER A 106 3.90 9.96 1.77
N LEU A 107 4.25 9.19 0.76
CA LEU A 107 5.62 8.81 0.45
C LEU A 107 6.43 10.00 -0.09
N LEU A 108 5.76 10.91 -0.82
CA LEU A 108 6.37 12.10 -1.46
C LEU A 108 6.65 13.26 -0.50
N VAL A 109 6.41 13.07 0.80
CA VAL A 109 6.92 13.99 1.82
C VAL A 109 8.40 13.72 2.08
N HIS A 110 8.82 12.46 2.05
CA HIS A 110 10.19 12.06 2.36
C HIS A 110 11.01 11.67 1.13
N HIS A 111 10.40 10.94 0.20
CA HIS A 111 11.06 10.39 -0.99
C HIS A 111 10.86 11.27 -2.21
N THR A 112 11.82 11.25 -3.12
CA THR A 112 11.71 11.88 -4.43
C THR A 112 10.82 11.06 -5.37
N ALA A 113 10.29 11.69 -6.42
CA ALA A 113 9.51 10.98 -7.42
C ALA A 113 10.34 9.90 -8.14
N ASP A 114 11.63 10.13 -8.36
CA ASP A 114 12.49 9.20 -9.10
C ASP A 114 12.84 7.95 -8.28
N GLU A 115 13.07 8.09 -6.97
CA GLU A 115 13.21 6.95 -6.05
C GLU A 115 11.94 6.10 -6.04
N LEU A 116 10.77 6.75 -5.99
CA LEU A 116 9.49 6.05 -6.00
C LEU A 116 9.19 5.38 -7.35
N ARG A 117 9.60 5.98 -8.48
CA ARG A 117 9.54 5.32 -9.80
C ARG A 117 10.45 4.12 -9.86
N ALA A 118 11.66 4.19 -9.32
CA ALA A 118 12.57 3.06 -9.22
C ALA A 118 11.98 1.93 -8.35
N PHE A 119 11.22 2.29 -7.31
CA PHE A 119 10.44 1.34 -6.50
C PHE A 119 9.22 0.77 -7.25
N GLY A 120 8.79 1.38 -8.35
CA GLY A 120 7.72 0.90 -9.23
C GLY A 120 6.41 1.69 -9.15
N LEU A 121 6.40 2.89 -8.56
CA LEU A 121 5.21 3.75 -8.60
C LEU A 121 4.97 4.27 -10.03
N THR A 122 3.72 4.19 -10.47
CA THR A 122 3.26 4.83 -11.71
C THR A 122 3.03 6.32 -11.50
N ASP A 123 2.93 7.10 -12.59
CA ASP A 123 2.60 8.53 -12.49
C ASP A 123 1.23 8.76 -11.84
N GLU A 124 0.26 7.86 -12.03
CA GLU A 124 -1.03 7.90 -11.35
C GLU A 124 -0.87 7.76 -9.83
N MET A 125 -0.03 6.83 -9.36
CA MET A 125 0.25 6.66 -7.94
C MET A 125 0.98 7.87 -7.37
N LEU A 126 1.92 8.46 -8.13
CA LEU A 126 2.63 9.68 -7.71
C LEU A 126 1.68 10.87 -7.60
N GLN A 127 0.74 11.02 -8.53
CA GLN A 127 -0.28 12.06 -8.46
C GLN A 127 -1.16 11.90 -7.22
N ASP A 128 -1.58 10.67 -6.90
CA ASP A 128 -2.28 10.42 -5.64
C ASP A 128 -1.39 10.74 -4.44
N GLN A 129 -0.12 10.32 -4.42
CA GLN A 129 0.79 10.65 -3.32
C GLN A 129 0.95 12.17 -3.14
N MET A 130 0.95 12.97 -4.21
CA MET A 130 0.95 14.42 -4.12
C MET A 130 -0.34 14.96 -3.50
N TRP A 131 -1.50 14.43 -3.91
CA TRP A 131 -2.78 14.77 -3.28
C TRP A 131 -2.81 14.38 -1.78
N GLN A 132 -2.27 13.21 -1.41
CA GLN A 132 -2.20 12.75 -0.02
C GLN A 132 -1.36 13.69 0.88
N LYS A 133 -0.40 14.45 0.33
CA LYS A 133 0.41 15.40 1.11
C LYS A 133 -0.46 16.50 1.74
N THR A 134 -1.46 16.97 1.01
CA THR A 134 -2.27 18.12 1.40
C THR A 134 -3.68 17.75 1.86
N ALA A 135 -4.15 16.54 1.53
CA ALA A 135 -5.49 16.08 1.86
C ALA A 135 -5.69 15.82 3.36
N LYS A 136 -6.88 16.17 3.85
CA LYS A 136 -7.27 15.96 5.26
C LYS A 136 -7.75 14.53 5.52
N PRO A 137 -7.61 14.00 6.74
CA PRO A 137 -8.25 12.76 7.13
C PRO A 137 -9.75 12.78 6.80
N GLY A 138 -10.24 11.73 6.16
CA GLY A 138 -11.65 11.61 5.74
C GLY A 138 -11.93 12.08 4.30
N GLU A 139 -11.06 12.90 3.69
CA GLU A 139 -11.23 13.29 2.29
C GLU A 139 -11.02 12.10 1.33
N LEU A 140 -11.75 12.13 0.21
CA LEU A 140 -11.68 11.11 -0.82
C LEU A 140 -11.16 11.72 -2.12
N ASN A 141 -10.07 11.15 -2.63
CA ASN A 141 -9.67 11.38 -4.02
C ASN A 141 -10.61 10.60 -4.94
N TYR A 142 -11.53 11.27 -5.62
CA TYR A 142 -12.46 10.67 -6.60
C TYR A 142 -11.82 10.50 -7.99
N ASN A 143 -10.73 11.23 -8.25
CA ASN A 143 -10.01 11.18 -9.52
C ASN A 143 -8.96 10.06 -9.57
N PHE A 144 -8.71 9.39 -8.45
CA PHE A 144 -7.76 8.28 -8.36
C PHE A 144 -8.50 6.94 -8.35
N MET A 145 -8.09 6.04 -9.25
CA MET A 145 -8.71 4.74 -9.39
C MET A 145 -8.25 3.81 -8.25
N LYS A 146 -9.12 3.62 -7.26
CA LYS A 146 -8.83 2.77 -6.07
C LYS A 146 -9.18 1.30 -6.29
N ASN A 147 -10.18 1.07 -7.12
CA ASN A 147 -10.61 -0.24 -7.61
C ASN A 147 -10.48 -0.14 -9.13
N GLY A 148 -10.06 -1.19 -9.83
CA GLY A 148 -10.06 -1.18 -11.31
C GLY A 148 -11.44 -0.84 -11.90
N GLN A 149 -11.61 -0.92 -13.23
CA GLN A 149 -12.92 -0.70 -13.87
C GLN A 149 -14.05 -1.32 -13.03
N SER A 150 -15.01 -0.49 -12.62
CA SER A 150 -16.16 -0.95 -11.88
C SER A 150 -16.94 -1.89 -12.79
N PHE A 151 -17.45 -2.99 -12.25
CA PHE A 151 -18.36 -3.86 -12.99
C PHE A 151 -19.59 -3.09 -13.52
N PHE A 152 -19.93 -1.96 -12.89
CA PHE A 152 -21.04 -1.09 -13.27
C PHE A 152 -20.66 0.04 -14.24
N ASP A 153 -19.40 0.11 -14.69
CA ASP A 153 -19.01 1.08 -15.71
C ASP A 153 -19.63 0.65 -17.05
N SER A 154 -20.61 1.42 -17.51
CA SER A 154 -21.47 1.15 -18.69
C SER A 154 -20.76 1.17 -20.04
N ASN A 155 -19.42 1.16 -20.06
CA ASN A 155 -18.61 1.21 -21.29
C ASN A 155 -18.00 -0.15 -21.69
N VAL A 156 -18.52 -1.27 -21.17
CA VAL A 156 -18.25 -2.59 -21.77
C VAL A 156 -19.18 -2.78 -22.96
N HIS A 157 -18.81 -2.23 -24.12
CA HIS A 157 -19.31 -2.76 -25.38
C HIS A 157 -18.71 -4.16 -25.55
N LEU A 158 -19.51 -5.18 -25.22
CA LEU A 158 -19.28 -6.54 -25.69
C LEU A 158 -19.24 -6.48 -27.22
N THR A 159 -18.04 -6.65 -27.77
CA THR A 159 -17.82 -7.02 -29.18
C THR A 159 -17.26 -8.42 -29.21
#